data_AF-A0A953W9R1-F1
#
_entry.id   AF-A0A953W9R1-F1
#
_cell.length_a   1.000
_cell.length_b   1.000
_cell.length_c   1.000
_cell.angle_alpha   90.00
_cell.angle_beta   90.00
_cell.angle_gamma   90.00
#
_symmetry.space_group_name_H-M   'P 1'
#
loop_
_entity.id
_entity.type
_entity.pdbx_description
1 polymer ?
#
loop_
_entity_poly.entity_id
_entity_poly.type
_entity_poly.pdbx_seq_one_letter_code
_entity_poly.pdbx_strand_id
1 'polypeptide(L)'
;PNANLDAEGDMALSNAVLALKQRGATVVIIAHRPSAIAHVDKLLMLMDGEVRAYGPRDEVLNKIAPGQVASIGGGRRATETEQNANANRSNG
;
A
#
# COMPACT_ATOMS: atom_id res chain seq x y z
N PRO A 1 6.99 16.84 11.99
CA PRO A 1 8.47 16.85 11.82
C PRO A 1 9.10 15.47 11.57
N ASN A 2 8.41 14.35 11.80
CA ASN A 2 8.94 12.99 11.55
C ASN A 2 8.90 12.53 10.08
N ALA A 3 8.36 13.35 9.16
CA ALA A 3 8.01 12.94 7.80
C ALA A 3 9.15 12.30 6.98
N ASN A 4 10.41 12.68 7.21
CA ASN A 4 11.55 12.09 6.48
C ASN A 4 11.94 10.70 7.03
N LEU A 5 11.93 10.53 8.35
CA LEU A 5 12.13 9.23 9.01
C LEU A 5 10.94 8.29 8.76
N ASP A 6 9.74 8.85 8.60
CA ASP A 6 8.55 8.09 8.23
C ASP A 6 8.70 7.46 6.84
N ALA A 7 9.23 8.18 5.85
CA ALA A 7 9.43 7.63 4.50
C ALA A 7 10.52 6.56 4.46
N GLU A 8 11.68 6.82 5.08
CA GLU A 8 12.78 5.85 5.14
C GLU A 8 12.41 4.62 5.97
N GLY A 9 11.75 4.82 7.11
CA GLY A 9 11.25 3.75 7.97
C GLY A 9 10.19 2.90 7.30
N ASP A 10 9.27 3.52 6.54
CA ASP A 10 8.25 2.79 5.78
C ASP A 10 8.91 1.92 4.70
N MET A 11 9.90 2.44 3.96
CA MET A 11 10.65 1.65 2.98
C MET A 11 11.41 0.48 3.63
N ALA A 12 12.08 0.72 4.76
CA ALA A 12 12.80 -0.32 5.49
C ALA A 12 11.86 -1.43 5.98
N LEU A 13 10.69 -1.05 6.52
CA LEU A 13 9.65 -1.98 6.95
C LEU A 13 9.13 -2.80 5.76
N SER A 14 8.80 -2.15 4.64
CA SER A 14 8.33 -2.83 3.43
C SER A 14 9.35 -3.85 2.91
N ASN A 15 10.63 -3.48 2.87
CA ASN A 15 11.70 -4.36 2.45
C ASN A 15 11.86 -5.57 3.39
N ALA A 16 11.78 -5.34 4.71
CA ALA A 16 11.87 -6.41 5.70
C ALA A 16 10.70 -7.40 5.57
N VAL A 17 9.47 -6.91 5.43
CA VAL A 17 8.27 -7.73 5.24
C VAL A 17 8.38 -8.55 3.96
N LEU A 18 8.81 -7.94 2.84
CA LEU A 18 9.00 -8.64 1.58
C LEU A 18 10.06 -9.75 1.69
N ALA A 19 11.21 -9.47 2.31
CA ALA A 19 12.27 -10.45 2.51
C ALA A 19 11.81 -11.63 3.38
N LEU A 20 11.03 -11.38 4.43
CA LEU A 20 10.47 -12.43 5.28
C LEU A 20 9.44 -13.28 4.53
N LYS A 21 8.57 -12.66 3.73
CA LYS A 21 7.60 -13.37 2.88
C LYS A 21 8.29 -14.28 1.87
N GLN A 22 9.36 -13.81 1.22
CA GLN A 22 10.14 -14.62 0.28
C GLN A 22 10.77 -15.85 0.95
N ARG A 23 11.06 -15.78 2.25
CA ARG A 23 11.56 -16.90 3.05
C ARG A 23 10.46 -17.84 3.56
N GLY A 24 9.19 -17.59 3.23
CA GLY A 24 8.05 -18.37 3.72
C GLY A 24 7.70 -18.12 5.18
N ALA A 25 8.20 -17.04 5.79
CA ALA A 25 7.88 -16.70 7.17
C ALA A 25 6.48 -16.06 7.28
N THR A 26 5.78 -16.33 8.39
CA THR A 26 4.55 -15.62 8.74
C THR A 26 4.88 -14.36 9.54
N VAL A 27 4.39 -13.21 9.10
CA VAL A 27 4.64 -11.90 9.73
C VAL A 27 3.32 -11.32 10.23
N VAL A 28 3.30 -10.88 11.48
CA VAL A 28 2.16 -10.17 12.10
C VAL A 28 2.58 -8.73 12.37
N ILE A 29 1.81 -7.77 11.85
CA ILE A 29 2.08 -6.33 11.99
C ILE A 29 0.87 -5.68 12.65
N ILE A 30 1.10 -4.96 13.74
CA ILE A 30 0.09 -4.10 14.38
C ILE A 30 0.39 -2.68 13.92
N ALA A 31 -0.43 -2.14 13.02
CA ALA A 31 -0.21 -0.82 12.44
C ALA A 31 -1.53 -0.08 12.21
N HIS A 32 -1.48 1.25 12.34
CA HIS A 32 -2.56 2.17 11.97
C HIS A 32 -2.22 3.00 10.72
N ARG A 33 -0.97 2.92 10.23
CA ARG A 33 -0.48 3.70 9.09
C ARG A 33 -0.78 2.99 7.77
N PRO A 34 -1.34 3.68 6.75
CA PRO A 34 -1.66 3.07 5.46
C PRO A 34 -0.46 2.44 4.73
N SER A 35 0.74 3.02 4.86
CA SER A 35 1.96 2.52 4.23
C SER A 35 2.36 1.12 4.69
N ALA A 36 2.25 0.85 6.00
CA ALA A 36 2.49 -0.49 6.56
C ALA A 36 1.44 -1.51 6.11
N ILE A 37 0.20 -1.06 5.91
CA ILE A 37 -0.91 -1.90 5.45
C ILE A 37 -0.76 -2.25 3.95
N ALA A 38 -0.12 -1.41 3.15
CA ALA A 38 0.00 -1.57 1.69
C ALA A 38 0.69 -2.88 1.24
N HIS A 39 1.46 -3.54 2.10
CA HIS A 39 2.26 -4.72 1.75
C HIS A 39 1.79 -6.03 2.40
N VAL A 40 0.72 -5.98 3.20
CA VAL A 40 0.15 -7.19 3.82
C VAL A 40 -0.78 -7.93 2.85
N ASP A 41 -0.87 -9.25 3.01
CA ASP A 41 -1.77 -10.10 2.22
C ASP A 41 -3.18 -10.15 2.81
N LYS A 42 -3.26 -10.22 4.14
CA LYS A 42 -4.50 -10.28 4.90
C LYS A 42 -4.56 -9.14 5.92
N LEU A 43 -5.77 -8.70 6.22
CA LEU A 43 -6.03 -7.66 7.22
C LEU A 43 -7.03 -8.18 8.24
N LEU A 44 -6.76 -7.94 9.52
CA LEU A 44 -7.66 -8.20 10.63
C LEU A 44 -7.93 -6.86 11.34
N MET A 45 -9.20 -6.52 11.50
CA MET A 45 -9.64 -5.34 12.23
C MET A 45 -10.21 -5.76 13.57
N LEU A 46 -9.63 -5.25 14.65
CA LEU A 46 -10.16 -5.34 16.01
C LEU A 46 -10.80 -4.02 16.41
N MET A 47 -12.01 -4.07 16.95
CA MET A 47 -12.63 -2.95 17.64
C MET A 47 -13.33 -3.48 18.89
N ASP A 48 -13.11 -2.82 20.03
CA ASP A 48 -13.74 -3.17 21.30
C ASP A 48 -13.46 -4.62 21.76
N GLY A 49 -12.29 -5.16 21.40
CA GLY A 49 -11.92 -6.55 21.71
C GLY A 49 -12.52 -7.60 20.77
N GLU A 50 -13.32 -7.19 19.79
CA GLU A 50 -13.96 -8.09 18.83
C GLU A 50 -13.36 -7.95 17.42
N VAL A 51 -13.33 -9.06 16.68
CA VAL A 51 -12.96 -9.07 15.27
C VAL A 51 -14.11 -8.50 14.44
N ARG A 52 -13.93 -7.29 13.92
CA ARG A 52 -14.92 -6.63 13.06
C ARG A 52 -14.79 -7.04 11.59
N ALA A 53 -13.57 -7.35 11.13
CA ALA A 53 -13.33 -7.83 9.77
C ALA A 53 -12.04 -8.65 9.69
N TYR A 54 -12.05 -9.66 8.82
CA TYR A 54 -10.87 -10.44 8.48
C TYR A 54 -10.96 -10.93 7.03
N GLY A 55 -9.87 -10.86 6.28
CA GLY A 55 -9.84 -11.32 4.90
C GLY A 55 -8.66 -10.76 4.11
N PRO A 56 -8.67 -10.91 2.77
CA PRO A 56 -7.73 -10.24 1.89
C PRO A 56 -7.73 -8.74 2.16
N ARG A 57 -6.54 -8.13 2.18
CA ARG A 57 -6.38 -6.72 2.54
C ARG A 57 -7.33 -5.81 1.77
N ASP A 58 -7.38 -5.95 0.45
CA ASP A 58 -8.17 -5.06 -0.41
C ASP A 58 -9.68 -5.22 -0.18
N GLU A 59 -10.15 -6.45 0.08
CA GLU A 59 -11.55 -6.70 0.43
C GLU A 59 -11.93 -6.08 1.77
N VAL A 60 -11.05 -6.17 2.76
CA VAL A 60 -11.30 -5.58 4.08
C VAL A 60 -11.27 -4.05 3.98
N LEU A 61 -10.27 -3.47 3.31
CA LEU A 61 -10.18 -2.01 3.08
C LEU A 61 -11.41 -1.46 2.36
N ASN A 62 -11.92 -2.17 1.34
CA ASN A 62 -13.14 -1.78 0.64
C ASN A 62 -14.38 -1.73 1.54
N LYS A 63 -14.45 -2.59 2.57
CA LYS A 63 -15.58 -2.63 3.51
C LYS A 63 -15.53 -1.52 4.56
N ILE A 64 -14.33 -1.09 4.96
CA ILE A 64 -14.13 -0.19 6.11
C ILE A 64 -13.79 1.26 5.71
N ALA A 65 -13.21 1.48 4.54
CA ALA A 65 -12.77 2.79 4.07
C ALA A 65 -12.96 2.93 2.54
N PRO A 66 -14.21 3.01 2.06
CA PRO A 66 -14.51 3.21 0.65
C PRO A 66 -13.92 4.55 0.17
N GLY A 67 -12.74 4.50 -0.46
CA GLY A 67 -11.96 5.66 -0.92
C GLY A 67 -10.46 5.59 -0.64
N GLN A 68 -10.01 4.81 0.36
CA GLN A 68 -8.58 4.70 0.71
C GLN A 68 -7.81 3.67 -0.12
N VAL A 69 -8.50 2.73 -0.76
CA VAL A 69 -7.93 1.77 -1.71
C VAL A 69 -7.21 2.47 -2.89
N ALA A 70 -7.72 3.61 -3.34
CA ALA A 70 -7.13 4.36 -4.45
C ALA A 70 -5.79 5.04 -4.08
N SER A 71 -5.61 5.44 -2.82
CA SER A 71 -4.37 6.10 -2.35
C SER A 71 -3.31 5.12 -1.84
N ILE A 72 -3.70 3.90 -1.46
CA ILE A 72 -2.76 2.84 -1.00
C ILE A 72 -2.20 2.04 -2.19
N GLY A 73 -2.93 1.95 -3.31
CA GLY A 73 -2.47 1.29 -4.55
C GLY A 73 -1.58 2.16 -5.47
N GLY A 74 -1.24 3.37 -5.06
CA GLY A 74 -0.52 4.36 -5.87
C GLY A 74 0.97 4.06 -6.05
N GLY A 75 1.30 3.15 -6.97
CA GLY A 75 2.69 2.87 -7.33
C GLY A 75 2.97 2.64 -8.82
N ARG A 76 2.01 2.26 -9.66
CA ARG A 76 2.27 1.99 -11.09
C ARG A 76 1.01 2.20 -11.95
N ARG A 77 0.76 3.42 -12.45
CA ARG A 77 -0.01 3.68 -13.71
C ARG A 77 -0.26 5.15 -14.11
N ALA A 78 0.61 6.11 -13.78
CA ALA A 78 0.33 7.51 -14.16
C ALA A 78 1.56 8.35 -14.52
N THR A 79 2.40 7.93 -15.48
CA THR A 79 3.39 8.85 -16.11
C THR A 79 3.83 8.44 -17.53
N GLU A 80 3.01 7.78 -18.35
CA GLU A 80 3.50 7.30 -19.68
C GLU A 80 2.62 7.65 -20.89
N THR A 81 1.51 8.38 -20.72
CA THR A 81 0.64 8.70 -21.86
C THR A 81 0.74 10.16 -22.35
N GLU A 82 1.28 11.09 -21.55
CA GLU A 82 1.27 12.53 -21.92
C GLU A 82 2.51 13.02 -22.70
N GLN A 83 3.60 12.24 -22.78
CA GLN A 83 4.81 12.67 -23.50
C GLN A 83 4.85 12.33 -25.00
N ASN A 84 4.07 11.36 -25.46
CA ASN A 84 4.04 10.98 -26.89
C ASN A 84 3.20 11.94 -27.76
N ALA A 85 2.31 12.75 -27.17
CA ALA A 85 1.45 13.65 -27.95
C ALA A 85 2.18 14.90 -28.46
N ASN A 86 3.33 15.27 -27.86
CA ASN A 86 4.04 16.51 -28.20
C ASN A 86 5.13 16.33 -29.27
N ALA A 87 5.50 15.09 -29.61
CA ALA A 87 6.55 14.82 -30.60
C ALA A 87 6.05 14.84 -32.07
N ASN A 88 4.73 14.74 -32.31
CA ASN A 88 4.17 14.61 -33.67
C ASN A 88 3.69 15.93 -34.31
N ARG A 89 4.02 17.10 -33.72
CA ARG A 89 3.63 18.42 -34.28
C ARG A 89 4.77 19.18 -34.97
N SER A 90 5.98 18.63 -35.04
CA SER A 90 7.12 19.30 -35.68
C SER A 90 7.49 18.76 -37.07
N ASN A 91 6.60 18.01 -37.74
CA ASN A 91 6.82 17.58 -39.13
C ASN A 91 5.53 17.74 -39.94
N GLY A 92 5.27 18.98 -40.35
CA GLY A 92 4.17 19.39 -41.23
C GLY A 92 4.42 20.80 -41.72
#